data_AF-A0A2V8LH69-F1
#
_entry.id   AF-A0A2V8LH69-F1
#
_cell.length_a   1.000
_cell.length_b   1.000
_cell.length_c   1.000
_cell.angle_alpha   90.00
_cell.angle_beta   90.00
_cell.angle_gamma   90.00
#
_symmetry.space_group_name_H-M   'P 1'
#
loop_
_entity.id
_entity.type
_entity.pdbx_description
1 polymer ?
#
loop_
_entity_poly.entity_id
_entity_poly.type
_entity_poly.pdbx_seq_one_letter_code
_entity_poly.pdbx_strand_id
1 'polypeptide(L)' 'MENKDALTGTLVRLPDGQPVRIETVHSDGYASVRRIEGERTGMIAVCATDKLEPIVASLDR' A
#
# COMPACT_ATOMS: atom_id res chain seq x y z
N MET A 1 -8.77 -17.03 10.52
CA MET A 1 -8.49 -15.59 10.60
C MET A 1 -7.63 -15.27 9.40
N GLU A 2 -8.27 -14.84 8.32
CA GLU A 2 -7.67 -14.80 6.98
C GLU A 2 -6.71 -13.60 6.84
N ASN A 3 -5.43 -13.91 6.63
CA ASN A 3 -4.47 -13.23 5.74
C ASN A 3 -4.43 -11.68 5.69
N LYS A 4 -4.76 -10.96 6.77
CA LYS A 4 -4.56 -9.50 6.82
C LYS A 4 -3.08 -9.10 6.87
N ASP A 5 -2.22 -9.99 7.33
CA ASP A 5 -0.76 -9.79 7.36
C ASP A 5 -0.08 -9.96 6.00
N ALA A 6 -0.72 -10.63 5.04
CA ALA A 6 -0.10 -10.94 3.74
C ALA A 6 0.16 -9.69 2.89
N LEU A 7 -0.62 -8.63 3.10
CA LEU A 7 -0.48 -7.36 2.38
C LEU A 7 0.54 -6.43 3.05
N THR A 8 0.83 -6.61 4.34
CA THR A 8 1.83 -5.82 5.05
C THR A 8 3.21 -6.03 4.44
N GLY A 9 3.91 -4.94 4.14
CA GLY A 9 5.19 -4.93 3.44
C GLY A 9 5.08 -4.90 1.92
N THR A 10 3.87 -5.01 1.35
CA THR A 10 3.65 -4.95 -0.11
C THR A 10 3.78 -3.52 -0.63
N LEU A 11 4.44 -3.38 -1.79
CA LEU A 11 4.46 -2.12 -2.54
C LEU A 11 3.15 -1.98 -3.34
N VAL A 12 2.47 -0.86 -3.14
CA VAL A 12 1.22 -0.50 -3.81
C VAL A 12 1.26 0.94 -4.30
N ARG A 13 0.40 1.31 -5.22
CA ARG A 13 0.20 2.69 -5.68
C ARG A 13 -1.06 3.26 -5.07
N LEU A 14 -0.96 4.51 -4.67
CA LEU A 14 -2.12 5.35 -4.38
C LEU A 14 -2.88 5.66 -5.69
N PRO A 15 -4.17 6.04 -5.62
CA PRO A 15 -4.94 6.47 -6.79
C PRO A 15 -4.36 7.71 -7.50
N ASP A 16 -3.45 8.43 -6.83
CA ASP A 16 -2.67 9.53 -7.40
C ASP A 16 -1.45 9.05 -8.22
N GLY A 17 -1.24 7.74 -8.32
CA GLY A 17 -0.10 7.11 -8.99
C GLY A 17 1.17 7.02 -8.13
N GLN A 18 1.17 7.61 -6.94
CA GLN A 18 2.34 7.64 -6.07
C GLN A 18 2.62 6.27 -5.42
N PRO A 19 3.85 5.75 -5.50
CA PRO A 19 4.21 4.47 -4.89
C PRO A 19 4.33 4.60 -3.38
N VAL A 20 3.75 3.63 -2.67
CA VAL A 20 3.72 3.52 -1.22
C VAL A 20 3.90 2.06 -0.79
N ARG A 21 4.25 1.84 0.47
CA ARG A 21 4.40 0.51 1.06
C ARG A 21 3.41 0.32 2.19
N ILE A 22 2.67 -0.78 2.20
CA ILE A 22 1.73 -1.07 3.30
C ILE A 22 2.53 -1.39 4.56
N GLU A 23 2.27 -0.66 5.64
CA GLU A 23 2.85 -0.93 6.96
C GLU A 23 1.89 -1.72 7.84
N THR A 24 0.59 -1.49 7.70
CA THR A 24 -0.44 -2.18 8.50
C THR A 24 -1.78 -2.13 7.78
N VAL A 25 -2.51 -3.25 7.77
CA VAL A 25 -3.91 -3.30 7.31
C VAL A 25 -4.84 -3.33 8.51
N HIS A 26 -5.76 -2.38 8.57
CA HIS A 26 -6.77 -2.26 9.61
C HIS A 26 -8.01 -3.07 9.24
N SER A 27 -8.71 -3.58 10.25
CA SER A 27 -9.94 -4.35 10.05
C SER A 27 -11.12 -3.53 9.50
N ASP A 28 -11.00 -2.21 9.51
CA ASP A 28 -12.01 -1.26 9.02
C ASP A 28 -11.94 -1.04 7.49
N GLY A 29 -11.07 -1.77 6.78
CA GLY A 29 -10.88 -1.62 5.32
C GLY A 29 -9.92 -0.48 4.93
N TYR A 30 -9.12 -0.01 5.90
CA TYR A 30 -8.08 0.98 5.68
C TYR A 30 -6.70 0.35 5.87
N ALA A 31 -5.69 0.89 5.19
CA ALA A 31 -4.30 0.52 5.34
C ALA A 31 -3.45 1.76 5.63
N SER A 32 -2.57 1.64 6.62
CA SER A 32 -1.48 2.56 6.85
C SER A 32 -0.38 2.26 5.83
N VAL A 33 -0.07 3.23 4.99
CA VAL A 33 0.93 3.12 3.93
C VAL A 33 2.03 4.18 4.11
N ARG A 34 3.28 3.77 3.95
CA ARG A 34 4.44 4.66 3.98
C ARG A 34 4.79 5.09 2.56
N ARG A 35 4.88 6.39 2.31
CA ARG A 35 5.32 6.91 1.02
C ARG A 35 6.81 6.64 0.83
N ILE A 36 7.18 6.07 -0.31
CA ILE A 36 8.57 5.68 -0.60
C ILE A 36 9.26 6.62 -1.61
N GLU A 37 8.50 7.50 -2.26
CA GLU A 37 9.04 8.43 -3.25
C GLU A 37 8.33 9.81 -3.20
N GLY A 38 9.08 10.88 -3.51
CA GLY A 38 8.61 12.25 -3.59
C GLY A 38 8.80 13.08 -2.31
N GLU A 39 8.19 14.27 -2.27
CA GLU A 39 8.35 15.26 -1.19
C GLU A 39 7.84 14.77 0.18
N ARG A 40 6.94 13.77 0.18
CA ARG A 40 6.36 13.17 1.39
C ARG A 40 6.97 11.81 1.76
N THR A 41 8.14 11.49 1.21
CA THR A 41 8.85 10.23 1.51
C THR A 41 9.03 10.06 3.02
N GLY A 42 8.72 8.86 3.52
CA GLY A 42 8.80 8.53 4.94
C GLY A 42 7.56 8.88 5.76
N MET A 43 6.62 9.69 5.23
CA MET A 43 5.34 9.96 5.90
C MET A 43 4.39 8.77 5.77
N ILE A 44 3.64 8.52 6.85
CA ILE A 44 2.55 7.53 6.87
C ILE A 44 1.26 8.23 6.45
N ALA A 45 0.60 7.67 5.44
CA ALA A 45 -0.73 8.03 5.01
C ALA A 45 -1.69 6.86 5.28
N VAL A 46 -2.96 7.16 5.52
CA VAL A 46 -4.01 6.14 5.65
C VAL A 46 -4.86 6.18 4.38
N CYS A 47 -5.05 5.02 3.73
CA CYS A 47 -5.85 4.92 2.53
C CYS A 47 -6.77 3.69 2.59
N ALA A 48 -7.92 3.75 1.93
CA ALA A 48 -8.81 2.59 1.82
C ALA A 48 -8.11 1.49 1.01
N THR A 49 -8.15 0.24 1.49
CA THR A 49 -7.49 -0.89 0.82
C THR A 49 -8.03 -1.15 -0.57
N ASP A 50 -9.32 -0.86 -0.79
CA ASP A 50 -10.01 -0.99 -2.07
C ASP A 50 -9.45 -0.04 -3.16
N LYS A 51 -8.81 1.07 -2.75
CA LYS A 51 -8.24 2.05 -3.68
C LYS A 51 -6.74 1.87 -3.92
N LEU A 52 -6.12 0.88 -3.27
CA LEU A 52 -4.69 0.62 -3.42
C LEU A 52 -4.48 -0.32 -4.59
N GLU A 53 -3.69 0.10 -5.56
CA GLU A 53 -3.34 -0.75 -6.69
C GLU A 53 -2.03 -1.48 -6.39
N PRO A 54 -2.00 -2.82 -6.44
CA PRO A 54 -0.76 -3.55 -6.21
C PRO A 54 0.25 -3.20 -7.30
N ILE A 55 1.47 -2.83 -6.89
CA ILE A 55 2.60 -2.77 -7.82
C ILE A 55 3.08 -4.21 -7.96
N VAL A 56 2.26 -5.05 -8.60
CA VAL A 56 2.79 -6.27 -9.17
C VAL A 56 3.78 -5.81 -10.22
N ALA A 57 5.07 -6.06 -9.99
CA ALA A 57 5.99 -6.14 -11.09
C ALA A 57 5.39 -7.22 -11.99
N SER A 58 4.72 -6.82 -13.07
CA SER A 58 4.31 -7.74 -14.13
C SER A 58 5.59 -8.42 -14.59
N LEU A 59 5.90 -9.56 -13.98
CA LEU A 59 6.84 -10.52 -14.49
C LEU A 59 6.10 -11.21 -15.63
N ASP A 60 5.98 -10.49 -16.74
CA ASP A 60 5.54 -11.00 -18.02
C ASP A 60 6.62 -11.99 -18.50
N ARG A 61 6.29 -13.27 -18.54
CA ARG A 61 7.08 -14.32 -19.17
C ARG A 61 6.17 -15.30 -19.89
#